data_AF-A0A1H0SE79-F1
#
_entry.id   AF-A0A1H0SE79-F1
#
_cell.length_a   1.000
_cell.length_b   1.000
_cell.length_c   1.000
_cell.angle_alpha   90.00
_cell.angle_beta   90.00
_cell.angle_gamma   90.00
#
_symmetry.space_group_name_H-M   'P 1'
#
loop_
_entity.id
_entity.type
_entity.pdbx_description
1 polymer ?
#
loop_
_entity_poly.entity_id
_entity_poly.type
_entity_poly.pdbx_seq_one_letter_code
_entity_poly.pdbx_strand_id
1 'polypeptide(L)'
;MLKWLEKTKPAVFSAFCISFILLASFAKSETTVSYEITAVESSLSDSTLTYTIKGASKPVYTVTERFAPFRVVVDIAGGVFSETVPAATTMIPENPFCSLDIEDLAQTEPPIKRFVFKLADSHDYKVDDSGDGLGLTFAPAAPDGSETTGTMKGTVLTNFQIASTPKSTTVSIVANGTIENYTVDSIGSGPKDPPRMFIDIDDVAVNELVKEKKIGSTSLDRIRVAPRGNGVRIVFDSATDNPLVYSVTPDPNGLTVVIDETANIAAAGDAATADASTIDQLISSSERLLNEDSNGSSVSAKVAELRDDFTFAGYQKQRVSFDFYKIDIHNVFRLFRQITGLNIIIDEDVKGSLTLALDDVPWDFALDIILNLMELKKEEKFNTLVIYPAKKEFIWPTRAEDNLAFEADVAVIQEEALIVEQETSQTKEIMMAKELMVKAQKAEKREKFEDAASFYEQAFELWPENNKIANRLSSLYLVHMGMNAKALFYAKKSLEIAPNDTSAALYAGIGSANMQRISEAREYFTQSISGSPPMKEALLSYAAFSENNGLNDAALKLLDKYHSFYGETVDTMIAKARILDRLGLRKDAADQYLALLASGYQLRPDLRQYIQDRLADKDLK
;
A
#
# COMPACT_ATOMS: atom_id res chain seq x y z
N MET A 1 10.47 12.55 77.20
CA MET A 1 9.41 13.19 78.01
C MET A 1 8.14 13.16 77.18
N LEU A 2 7.29 12.12 77.20
CA LEU A 2 6.74 11.37 78.33
C LEU A 2 6.08 12.31 79.35
N LYS A 3 4.75 12.10 79.46
CA LYS A 3 3.78 12.59 80.45
C LYS A 3 3.23 13.98 80.10
N TRP A 4 1.93 14.14 79.83
CA TRP A 4 0.76 13.65 80.59
C TRP A 4 -0.48 13.80 79.65
N LEU A 5 -1.23 12.75 79.21
CA LEU A 5 -2.32 12.02 79.90
C LEU A 5 -3.33 12.98 80.56
N GLU A 6 -4.66 12.87 80.50
CA GLU A 6 -5.57 11.78 80.18
C GLU A 6 -7.02 12.34 80.24
N LYS A 7 -7.92 11.84 79.40
CA LYS A 7 -9.23 11.33 79.85
C LYS A 7 -9.81 10.44 78.74
N THR A 8 -9.44 9.16 78.80
CA THR A 8 -10.29 8.00 79.14
C THR A 8 -10.97 7.34 77.92
N LYS A 9 -10.43 6.17 77.59
CA LYS A 9 -10.94 5.11 76.68
C LYS A 9 -11.94 4.18 77.45
N PRO A 10 -12.20 2.91 77.05
CA PRO A 10 -13.15 2.38 76.06
C PRO A 10 -13.96 1.17 76.62
N ALA A 11 -14.70 0.43 75.77
CA ALA A 11 -14.71 -1.06 75.66
C ALA A 11 -16.09 -1.68 75.40
N VAL A 12 -16.03 -2.89 74.80
CA VAL A 12 -17.04 -3.98 74.70
C VAL A 12 -17.93 -3.90 73.44
N PHE A 13 -18.01 -4.86 72.51
CA PHE A 13 -17.46 -6.22 72.36
C PHE A 13 -17.64 -6.65 70.87
N SER A 14 -16.77 -7.52 70.37
CA SER A 14 -16.94 -8.25 69.10
C SER A 14 -18.17 -9.18 69.13
N ALA A 15 -18.89 -9.31 68.01
CA ALA A 15 -19.22 -10.59 67.35
C ALA A 15 -20.24 -10.41 66.21
N PHE A 16 -20.11 -11.28 65.21
CA PHE A 16 -21.04 -11.58 64.10
C PHE A 16 -20.99 -10.72 62.82
N CYS A 17 -19.98 -11.07 62.02
CA CYS A 17 -20.05 -11.40 60.60
C CYS A 17 -21.46 -11.60 59.98
N ILE A 18 -21.55 -11.13 58.73
CA ILE A 18 -22.46 -11.54 57.63
C ILE A 18 -23.87 -10.93 57.68
N SER A 19 -24.11 -9.89 56.86
CA SER A 19 -24.99 -10.04 55.68
C SER A 19 -25.07 -8.76 54.83
N PHE A 20 -24.85 -8.95 53.53
CA PHE A 20 -25.50 -8.27 52.42
C PHE A 20 -25.29 -6.75 52.21
N ILE A 21 -24.14 -6.41 51.60
CA ILE A 21 -24.08 -5.32 50.62
C ILE A 21 -24.41 -5.93 49.25
N LEU A 22 -25.60 -5.60 48.74
CA LEU A 22 -26.07 -5.98 47.40
C LEU A 22 -25.42 -5.03 46.38
N LEU A 23 -24.14 -5.28 46.08
CA LEU A 23 -23.53 -4.83 44.84
C LEU A 23 -23.97 -5.82 43.76
N ALA A 24 -24.74 -5.33 42.79
CA ALA A 24 -25.03 -6.05 41.56
C ALA A 24 -23.71 -6.32 40.84
N SER A 25 -23.10 -7.47 41.14
CA SER A 25 -22.11 -8.09 40.27
C SER A 25 -22.87 -8.55 39.03
N PHE A 26 -22.65 -7.89 37.90
CA PHE A 26 -22.85 -8.54 36.62
C PHE A 26 -21.83 -9.69 36.57
N ALA A 27 -22.27 -10.87 37.00
CA ALA A 27 -21.58 -12.10 36.68
C ALA A 27 -21.60 -12.24 35.16
N LYS A 28 -20.55 -11.76 34.51
CA LYS A 28 -20.17 -12.20 33.18
C LYS A 28 -19.85 -13.69 33.36
N SER A 29 -20.82 -14.54 33.05
CA SER A 29 -20.59 -15.97 32.88
C SER A 29 -19.69 -16.10 31.66
N GLU A 30 -18.38 -15.96 31.86
CA GLU A 30 -17.38 -16.35 30.87
C GLU A 30 -17.36 -17.87 30.83
N THR A 31 -18.20 -18.44 29.98
CA THR A 31 -17.90 -19.75 29.39
C THR A 31 -16.64 -19.55 28.55
N THR A 32 -15.48 -19.81 29.14
CA THR A 32 -14.23 -20.00 28.42
C THR A 32 -14.47 -21.16 27.45
N VAL A 33 -14.63 -20.85 26.17
CA VAL A 33 -14.72 -21.89 25.14
C VAL A 33 -13.33 -22.51 25.07
N SER A 34 -13.14 -23.64 25.72
CA SER A 34 -11.90 -24.42 25.68
C SER A 34 -12.12 -25.64 24.79
N TYR A 35 -11.30 -25.78 23.76
CA TYR A 35 -11.26 -26.96 22.90
C TYR A 35 -10.07 -27.82 23.30
N GLU A 36 -10.35 -28.94 23.96
CA GLU A 36 -9.32 -29.90 24.35
C GLU A 36 -8.96 -30.81 23.18
N ILE A 37 -7.71 -30.72 22.70
CA ILE A 37 -7.14 -31.58 21.66
C ILE A 37 -6.72 -32.89 22.32
N THR A 38 -7.42 -33.97 22.01
CA THR A 38 -7.27 -35.29 22.63
C THR A 38 -6.35 -36.22 21.85
N ALA A 39 -6.16 -35.97 20.55
CA ALA A 39 -5.21 -36.72 19.73
C ALA A 39 -4.76 -35.90 18.52
N VAL A 40 -3.54 -36.20 18.06
CA VAL A 40 -3.04 -35.76 16.76
C VAL A 40 -2.48 -36.97 16.03
N GLU A 41 -2.85 -37.11 14.77
CA GLU A 41 -2.41 -38.21 13.90
C GLU A 41 -1.81 -37.62 12.63
N SER A 42 -0.60 -38.05 12.27
CA SER A 42 0.06 -37.64 11.04
C SER A 42 0.54 -38.86 10.26
N SER A 43 0.34 -38.86 8.94
CA SER A 43 0.86 -39.90 8.06
C SER A 43 1.29 -39.35 6.71
N LEU A 44 2.36 -39.92 6.16
CA LEU A 44 2.93 -39.55 4.87
C LEU A 44 2.93 -40.78 3.95
N SER A 45 2.27 -40.68 2.80
CA SER A 45 2.25 -41.72 1.76
C SER A 45 2.24 -41.05 0.39
N ASP A 46 3.07 -41.51 -0.56
CA ASP A 46 3.05 -41.03 -1.96
C ASP A 46 3.07 -39.50 -2.12
N SER A 47 3.97 -38.83 -1.38
CA SER A 47 4.07 -37.36 -1.32
C SER A 47 2.80 -36.65 -0.82
N THR A 48 1.88 -37.39 -0.22
CA THR A 48 0.67 -36.87 0.42
C THR A 48 0.83 -36.95 1.93
N LEU A 49 0.81 -35.81 2.61
CA LEU A 49 0.81 -35.70 4.06
C LEU A 49 -0.63 -35.49 4.55
N THR A 50 -1.10 -36.35 5.45
CA THR A 50 -2.35 -36.14 6.18
C THR A 50 -2.05 -35.82 7.63
N TYR A 51 -2.74 -34.81 8.18
CA TYR A 51 -2.60 -34.38 9.57
C TYR A 51 -3.99 -34.16 10.18
N THR A 52 -4.32 -34.92 11.22
CA THR A 52 -5.63 -34.90 11.85
C THR A 52 -5.51 -34.45 13.29
N ILE A 53 -6.30 -33.46 13.69
CA ILE A 53 -6.41 -32.94 15.06
C ILE A 53 -7.78 -33.38 15.60
N LYS A 54 -7.82 -34.27 16.59
CA LYS A 54 -9.08 -34.69 17.25
C LYS A 54 -9.21 -34.02 18.60
N GLY A 55 -10.43 -33.71 19.00
CA GLY A 55 -10.73 -33.10 20.29
C GLY A 55 -12.01 -33.61 20.91
N ALA A 56 -12.31 -33.10 22.11
CA ALA A 56 -13.47 -33.52 22.89
C ALA A 56 -14.82 -32.97 22.39
N SER A 57 -14.79 -31.99 21.49
CA SER A 57 -15.97 -31.33 20.91
C SER A 57 -15.71 -30.91 19.46
N LYS A 58 -16.58 -30.12 18.85
CA LYS A 58 -16.28 -29.50 17.56
C LYS A 58 -15.36 -28.27 17.75
N PRO A 59 -14.21 -28.16 17.06
CA PRO A 59 -13.35 -26.98 17.17
C PRO A 59 -13.97 -25.74 16.55
N VAL A 60 -13.77 -24.58 17.19
CA VAL A 60 -13.94 -23.29 16.52
C VAL A 60 -12.57 -22.89 15.98
N TYR A 61 -12.45 -22.81 14.66
CA TYR A 61 -11.16 -22.55 14.02
C TYR A 61 -11.29 -21.61 12.83
N THR A 62 -10.16 -20.99 12.47
CA THR A 62 -10.00 -20.26 11.22
C THR A 62 -8.79 -20.79 10.47
N VAL A 63 -8.90 -20.89 9.15
CA VAL A 63 -7.77 -21.20 8.26
C VAL A 63 -7.42 -19.96 7.47
N THR A 64 -6.17 -19.53 7.52
CA THR A 64 -5.68 -18.37 6.76
C THR A 64 -4.45 -18.75 5.95
N GLU A 65 -4.41 -18.30 4.70
CA GLU A 65 -3.28 -18.48 3.80
C GLU A 65 -2.38 -17.25 3.85
N ARG A 66 -1.06 -17.46 3.91
CA ARG A 66 -0.06 -16.39 3.80
C ARG A 66 0.92 -16.73 2.69
N PHE A 67 1.26 -15.74 1.87
CA PHE A 67 2.16 -15.91 0.72
C PHE A 67 3.54 -15.31 1.02
N ALA A 68 4.58 -15.90 0.42
CA ALA A 68 6.00 -15.52 0.56
C ALA A 68 6.60 -15.66 2.00
N PRO A 69 6.96 -16.88 2.45
CA PRO A 69 6.72 -18.20 1.83
C PRO A 69 5.27 -18.68 2.03
N PHE A 70 4.80 -19.63 1.23
CA PHE A 70 3.42 -20.14 1.31
C PHE A 70 3.17 -20.87 2.64
N ARG A 71 2.15 -20.44 3.39
CA ARG A 71 1.78 -20.99 4.70
C ARG A 71 0.28 -21.17 4.83
N VAL A 72 -0.12 -22.31 5.36
CA VAL A 72 -1.49 -22.59 5.82
C VAL A 72 -1.49 -22.45 7.34
N VAL A 73 -2.22 -21.47 7.86
CA VAL A 73 -2.30 -21.17 9.29
C VAL A 73 -3.67 -21.57 9.81
N VAL A 74 -3.71 -22.57 10.68
CA VAL A 74 -4.93 -23.00 11.38
C VAL A 74 -4.90 -22.48 12.80
N ASP A 75 -5.83 -21.59 13.11
CA ASP A 75 -6.02 -21.03 14.46
C ASP A 75 -7.22 -21.70 15.11
N ILE A 76 -7.01 -22.42 16.20
CA ILE A 76 -8.06 -23.05 16.99
C ILE A 76 -8.31 -22.21 18.24
N ALA A 77 -9.50 -21.60 18.31
CA ALA A 77 -9.94 -20.81 19.45
C ALA A 77 -10.15 -21.70 20.67
N GLY A 78 -9.53 -21.32 21.79
CA GLY A 78 -9.54 -22.09 23.03
C GLY A 78 -8.74 -23.39 22.99
N GLY A 79 -7.92 -23.61 21.96
CA GLY A 79 -7.22 -24.88 21.75
C GLY A 79 -6.18 -25.17 22.84
N VAL A 80 -6.28 -26.33 23.50
CA VAL A 80 -5.30 -26.80 24.49
C VAL A 80 -5.05 -28.29 24.28
N PHE A 81 -3.79 -28.73 24.29
CA PHE A 81 -3.48 -30.17 24.25
C PHE A 81 -3.86 -30.82 25.58
N SER A 82 -4.57 -31.95 25.51
CA SER A 82 -4.78 -32.82 26.67
C SER A 82 -3.44 -33.32 27.19
N GLU A 83 -3.32 -33.52 28.51
CA GLU A 83 -2.11 -34.11 29.15
C GLU A 83 -1.75 -35.49 28.59
N THR A 84 -2.70 -36.12 27.87
CA THR A 84 -2.56 -37.43 27.24
C THR A 84 -1.95 -37.41 25.84
N VAL A 85 -1.71 -36.24 25.23
CA VAL A 85 -1.11 -36.10 23.88
C VAL A 85 0.41 -35.92 23.98
N PRO A 86 1.24 -36.91 23.58
CA PRO A 86 2.69 -36.76 23.56
C PRO A 86 3.17 -35.67 22.59
N ALA A 87 4.20 -34.91 22.96
CA ALA A 87 4.81 -33.90 22.08
C ALA A 87 5.38 -34.51 20.77
N ALA A 88 5.75 -35.80 20.76
CA ALA A 88 6.23 -36.47 19.55
C ALA A 88 5.10 -36.75 18.54
N THR A 89 3.85 -36.93 19.00
CA THR A 89 2.70 -37.22 18.13
C THR A 89 2.11 -35.97 17.49
N THR A 90 2.52 -34.77 17.92
CA THR A 90 2.08 -33.50 17.31
C THR A 90 2.93 -33.09 16.11
N MET A 91 4.06 -33.77 15.86
CA MET A 91 4.93 -33.50 14.72
C MET A 91 4.46 -34.21 13.44
N ILE A 92 4.89 -33.70 12.29
CA ILE A 92 4.70 -34.35 10.99
C ILE A 92 5.95 -35.17 10.61
N PRO A 93 5.82 -36.23 9.81
CA PRO A 93 6.98 -36.95 9.27
C PRO A 93 7.87 -36.03 8.42
N GLU A 94 9.18 -36.21 8.50
CA GLU A 94 10.15 -35.43 7.71
C GLU A 94 9.88 -35.61 6.19
N ASN A 95 9.73 -34.49 5.50
CA ASN A 95 9.41 -34.46 4.07
C ASN A 95 9.89 -33.14 3.45
N PRO A 96 10.12 -33.08 2.12
CA PRO A 96 10.71 -31.90 1.48
C PRO A 96 9.72 -30.78 1.16
N PHE A 97 8.42 -30.97 1.39
CA PHE A 97 7.36 -30.09 0.88
C PHE A 97 6.52 -29.41 1.96
N CYS A 98 6.51 -29.89 3.20
CA CYS A 98 5.70 -29.36 4.28
C CYS A 98 6.46 -29.39 5.61
N SER A 99 6.54 -28.26 6.31
CA SER A 99 7.00 -28.17 7.71
C SER A 99 5.89 -27.59 8.60
N LEU A 100 5.85 -27.97 9.88
CA LEU A 100 4.83 -27.55 10.85
C LEU A 100 5.45 -26.85 12.06
N ASP A 101 4.99 -25.64 12.36
CA ASP A 101 5.22 -24.93 13.61
C ASP A 101 3.92 -24.82 14.41
N ILE A 102 3.97 -24.96 15.74
CA ILE A 102 2.79 -24.82 16.62
C ILE A 102 3.06 -23.72 17.64
N GLU A 103 2.14 -22.75 17.75
CA GLU A 103 2.28 -21.55 18.58
C GLU A 103 1.11 -21.39 19.57
N ASP A 104 1.41 -20.82 20.74
CA ASP A 104 0.43 -20.47 21.77
C ASP A 104 0.23 -18.95 21.84
N LEU A 105 -0.96 -18.48 21.47
CA LEU A 105 -1.31 -17.06 21.48
C LEU A 105 -2.17 -16.73 22.71
N ALA A 106 -1.57 -16.83 23.90
CA ALA A 106 -2.25 -16.66 25.18
C ALA A 106 -2.79 -15.23 25.45
N GLN A 107 -2.37 -14.23 24.67
CA GLN A 107 -2.83 -12.83 24.82
C GLN A 107 -4.14 -12.53 24.06
N THR A 108 -4.72 -13.53 23.41
CA THR A 108 -6.00 -13.40 22.70
C THR A 108 -7.16 -13.88 23.57
N GLU A 109 -8.34 -13.28 23.42
CA GLU A 109 -9.57 -13.71 24.11
C GLU A 109 -10.61 -14.18 23.08
N PRO A 110 -10.90 -15.49 22.97
CA PRO A 110 -10.29 -16.62 23.69
C PRO A 110 -8.84 -16.90 23.23
N PRO A 111 -8.02 -17.58 24.06
CA PRO A 111 -6.63 -17.92 23.70
C PRO A 111 -6.61 -18.85 22.48
N ILE A 112 -5.64 -18.67 21.57
CA ILE A 112 -5.58 -19.43 20.31
C ILE A 112 -4.39 -20.38 20.31
N LYS A 113 -4.63 -21.64 19.88
CA LYS A 113 -3.57 -22.57 19.47
C LYS A 113 -3.43 -22.51 17.96
N ARG A 114 -2.26 -22.10 17.49
CA ARG A 114 -1.98 -21.88 16.06
C ARG A 114 -1.10 -22.99 15.51
N PHE A 115 -1.47 -23.54 14.37
CA PHE A 115 -0.70 -24.50 13.59
C PHE A 115 -0.31 -23.84 12.26
N VAL A 116 0.98 -23.74 11.98
CA VAL A 116 1.53 -23.09 10.79
C VAL A 116 2.21 -24.14 9.93
N PHE A 117 1.57 -24.52 8.83
CA PHE A 117 2.15 -25.41 7.84
C PHE A 117 2.81 -24.59 6.74
N LYS A 118 4.14 -24.59 6.64
CA LYS A 118 4.89 -24.00 5.52
C LYS A 118 4.93 -25.03 4.38
N LEU A 119 4.42 -24.66 3.21
CA LEU A 119 4.23 -25.59 2.09
C LEU A 119 5.05 -25.15 0.87
N ALA A 120 5.62 -26.11 0.15
CA ALA A 120 6.30 -25.88 -1.12
C ALA A 120 5.28 -25.72 -2.26
N ASP A 121 5.63 -24.92 -3.27
CA ASP A 121 4.76 -24.60 -4.42
C ASP A 121 4.33 -25.82 -5.25
N SER A 122 4.92 -26.99 -5.01
CA SER A 122 4.59 -28.24 -5.68
C SER A 122 3.40 -29.00 -5.08
N HIS A 123 2.84 -28.53 -3.96
CA HIS A 123 1.77 -29.21 -3.24
C HIS A 123 0.61 -28.26 -2.92
N ASP A 124 -0.60 -28.78 -3.04
CA ASP A 124 -1.83 -28.14 -2.59
C ASP A 124 -2.27 -28.69 -1.24
N TYR A 125 -3.25 -28.04 -0.62
CA TYR A 125 -3.81 -28.48 0.66
C TYR A 125 -5.34 -28.50 0.65
N LYS A 126 -5.92 -29.38 1.47
CA LYS A 126 -7.34 -29.49 1.75
C LYS A 126 -7.56 -29.59 3.24
N VAL A 127 -8.62 -28.95 3.73
CA VAL A 127 -9.03 -29.01 5.13
C VAL A 127 -10.46 -29.55 5.20
N ASP A 128 -10.65 -30.63 5.94
CA ASP A 128 -11.92 -31.30 6.14
C ASP A 128 -12.35 -31.17 7.60
N ASP A 129 -13.58 -30.71 7.83
CA ASP A 129 -14.20 -30.71 9.15
C ASP A 129 -14.67 -32.13 9.47
N SER A 130 -14.07 -32.74 10.49
CA SER A 130 -14.40 -34.09 10.93
C SER A 130 -15.28 -34.10 12.17
N GLY A 131 -16.09 -33.07 12.41
CA GLY A 131 -17.12 -33.06 13.46
C GLY A 131 -16.57 -32.92 14.88
N ASP A 132 -15.71 -33.84 15.33
CA ASP A 132 -14.96 -33.80 16.60
C ASP A 132 -13.47 -33.43 16.39
N GLY A 133 -13.12 -32.99 15.18
CA GLY A 133 -11.73 -32.67 14.84
C GLY A 133 -11.57 -32.00 13.48
N LEU A 134 -10.32 -31.76 13.10
CA LEU A 134 -9.91 -31.16 11.84
C LEU A 134 -8.94 -32.07 11.09
N GLY A 135 -9.26 -32.43 9.85
CA GLY A 135 -8.35 -33.13 8.95
C GLY A 135 -7.69 -32.15 7.97
N LEU A 136 -6.38 -32.25 7.80
CA LEU A 136 -5.61 -31.56 6.76
C LEU A 136 -4.95 -32.59 5.85
N THR A 137 -5.01 -32.36 4.55
CA THR A 137 -4.33 -33.17 3.54
C THR A 137 -3.48 -32.24 2.67
N PHE A 138 -2.20 -32.56 2.50
CA PHE A 138 -1.27 -31.84 1.63
C PHE A 138 -0.79 -32.82 0.57
N ALA A 139 -1.10 -32.59 -0.70
CA ALA A 139 -0.85 -33.52 -1.79
C ALA A 139 -0.17 -32.80 -2.96
N PRO A 140 0.58 -33.50 -3.84
CA PRO A 140 1.16 -32.88 -5.02
C PRO A 140 0.09 -32.16 -5.83
N ALA A 141 0.38 -30.93 -6.24
CA ALA A 141 -0.47 -30.21 -7.18
C ALA A 141 -0.59 -31.07 -8.45
N ALA A 142 -1.82 -31.33 -8.90
CA ALA A 142 -2.04 -32.23 -10.03
C ALA A 142 -1.27 -31.70 -11.26
N PRO A 143 -0.54 -32.54 -12.01
CA PRO A 143 0.03 -32.10 -13.28
C PRO A 143 -1.11 -31.69 -14.19
N ASP A 144 -0.98 -30.51 -14.82
CA ASP A 144 -1.95 -29.96 -15.78
C ASP A 144 -2.48 -31.08 -16.70
N GLY A 145 -3.75 -31.44 -16.50
CA GLY A 145 -4.45 -32.47 -17.27
C GLY A 145 -4.40 -33.89 -16.70
N SER A 146 -5.26 -34.19 -15.72
CA SER A 146 -5.86 -35.51 -15.62
C SER A 146 -7.26 -35.40 -15.03
N GLU A 147 -8.26 -35.57 -15.89
CA GLU A 147 -9.65 -35.83 -15.52
C GLU A 147 -9.71 -36.97 -14.50
N THR A 148 -10.35 -36.74 -13.35
CA THR A 148 -10.95 -37.84 -12.59
C THR A 148 -12.45 -37.77 -12.75
N THR A 149 -12.94 -38.79 -13.46
CA THR A 149 -14.34 -39.09 -13.72
C THR A 149 -15.04 -39.42 -12.41
N GLY A 150 -15.72 -38.42 -11.85
CA GLY A 150 -16.72 -38.56 -10.81
C GLY A 150 -17.95 -37.77 -11.21
N THR A 151 -19.06 -38.46 -11.52
CA THR A 151 -20.33 -37.88 -11.94
C THR A 151 -20.91 -36.96 -10.86
N MET A 152 -20.49 -35.70 -10.83
CA MET A 152 -21.22 -34.61 -10.19
C MET A 152 -22.07 -33.96 -11.28
N LYS A 153 -23.38 -34.21 -11.24
CA LYS A 153 -24.34 -33.41 -12.00
C LYS A 153 -24.32 -31.99 -11.42
N GLY A 154 -23.51 -31.12 -12.01
CA GLY A 154 -23.43 -29.72 -11.64
C GLY A 154 -22.42 -29.03 -12.55
N THR A 155 -22.74 -27.82 -12.99
CA THR A 155 -21.78 -26.97 -13.69
C THR A 155 -20.56 -26.78 -12.78
N VAL A 156 -19.36 -26.90 -13.33
CA VAL A 156 -18.10 -26.72 -12.58
C VAL A 156 -17.37 -25.54 -13.19
N LEU A 157 -17.00 -24.56 -12.37
CA LEU A 157 -16.13 -23.48 -12.80
C LEU A 157 -14.68 -23.93 -12.65
N THR A 158 -13.88 -23.70 -13.69
CA THR A 158 -12.53 -24.24 -13.79
C THR A 158 -11.46 -23.15 -13.87
N ASN A 159 -11.77 -21.95 -14.39
CA ASN A 159 -10.75 -20.90 -14.55
C ASN A 159 -11.32 -19.47 -14.73
N PHE A 160 -10.45 -18.47 -14.59
CA PHE A 160 -10.64 -17.09 -15.06
C PHE A 160 -9.59 -16.72 -16.11
N GLN A 161 -10.01 -16.54 -17.36
CA GLN A 161 -9.17 -15.95 -18.40
C GLN A 161 -9.41 -14.45 -18.47
N ILE A 162 -8.35 -13.65 -18.47
CA ILE A 162 -8.44 -12.20 -18.47
C ILE A 162 -7.67 -11.67 -19.66
N ALA A 163 -8.32 -10.82 -20.45
CA ALA A 163 -7.70 -10.09 -21.54
C ALA A 163 -8.03 -8.61 -21.39
N SER A 164 -7.00 -7.78 -21.27
CA SER A 164 -7.16 -6.33 -21.12
C SER A 164 -6.69 -5.62 -22.38
N THR A 165 -7.46 -4.63 -22.80
CA THR A 165 -7.09 -3.66 -23.83
C THR A 165 -7.26 -2.25 -23.25
N PRO A 166 -6.75 -1.19 -23.90
CA PRO A 166 -6.99 0.18 -23.45
C PRO A 166 -8.47 0.58 -23.36
N LYS A 167 -9.39 -0.17 -24.00
CA LYS A 167 -10.82 0.14 -24.05
C LYS A 167 -11.70 -0.79 -23.24
N SER A 168 -11.23 -1.99 -22.90
CA SER A 168 -12.04 -2.96 -22.17
C SER A 168 -11.19 -4.01 -21.47
N THR A 169 -11.66 -4.47 -20.33
CA THR A 169 -11.16 -5.66 -19.62
C THR A 169 -12.18 -6.78 -19.75
N THR A 170 -11.81 -7.85 -20.44
CA THR A 170 -12.66 -9.03 -20.60
C THR A 170 -12.24 -10.10 -19.61
N VAL A 171 -13.19 -10.58 -18.81
CA VAL A 171 -13.03 -11.70 -17.89
C VAL A 171 -13.94 -12.84 -18.33
N SER A 172 -13.34 -13.94 -18.78
CA SER A 172 -14.05 -15.18 -19.09
C SER A 172 -14.02 -16.11 -17.89
N ILE A 173 -15.18 -16.32 -17.28
CA ILE A 173 -15.43 -17.30 -16.23
C ILE A 173 -15.66 -18.64 -16.93
N VAL A 174 -14.66 -19.51 -16.89
CA VAL A 174 -14.67 -20.77 -17.63
C VAL A 174 -15.38 -21.85 -16.82
N ALA A 175 -16.30 -22.55 -17.46
CA ALA A 175 -17.06 -23.65 -16.92
C ALA A 175 -17.18 -24.81 -17.91
N ASN A 176 -17.52 -26.00 -17.42
CA ASN A 176 -17.76 -27.19 -18.24
C ASN A 176 -19.14 -27.21 -18.95
N GLY A 177 -19.87 -26.08 -18.94
CA GLY A 177 -21.16 -25.92 -19.59
C GLY A 177 -21.70 -24.49 -19.48
N THR A 178 -22.81 -24.22 -20.18
CA THR A 178 -23.45 -22.89 -20.17
C THR A 178 -24.06 -22.56 -18.81
N ILE A 179 -23.89 -21.32 -18.37
CA ILE A 179 -24.45 -20.82 -17.10
C ILE A 179 -25.66 -19.94 -17.41
N GLU A 180 -26.85 -20.49 -17.20
CA GLU A 180 -28.12 -19.80 -17.49
C GLU A 180 -28.71 -19.10 -16.26
N ASN A 181 -28.42 -19.61 -15.05
CA ASN A 181 -28.95 -19.09 -13.79
C ASN A 181 -27.85 -18.36 -13.02
N TYR A 182 -27.85 -17.04 -13.11
CA TYR A 182 -26.98 -16.17 -12.31
C TYR A 182 -27.68 -14.85 -12.00
N THR A 183 -27.26 -14.20 -10.93
CA THR A 183 -27.69 -12.83 -10.61
C THR A 183 -26.48 -11.91 -10.57
N VAL A 184 -26.68 -10.67 -11.01
CA VAL A 184 -25.63 -9.65 -11.04
C VAL A 184 -26.14 -8.41 -10.31
N ASP A 185 -25.31 -7.89 -9.42
CA ASP A 185 -25.64 -6.67 -8.68
C ASP A 185 -24.36 -5.93 -8.28
N SER A 186 -24.52 -4.73 -7.73
CA SER A 186 -23.44 -3.85 -7.31
C SER A 186 -23.60 -3.36 -5.88
N ILE A 187 -22.46 -3.18 -5.21
CA ILE A 187 -22.36 -2.62 -3.87
C ILE A 187 -21.66 -1.25 -4.02
N GLY A 188 -22.34 -0.20 -3.57
CA GLY A 188 -21.81 1.17 -3.62
C GLY A 188 -20.53 1.35 -2.79
N SER A 189 -19.82 2.46 -3.01
CA SER A 189 -18.62 2.82 -2.26
C SER A 189 -18.92 3.10 -0.80
N GLY A 190 -18.05 2.60 0.08
CA GLY A 190 -18.03 2.95 1.51
C GLY A 190 -16.75 3.73 1.85
N PRO A 191 -16.65 4.33 3.06
CA PRO A 191 -15.47 5.08 3.49
C PRO A 191 -14.15 4.30 3.50
N LYS A 192 -14.20 2.96 3.38
CA LYS A 192 -13.04 2.06 3.43
C LYS A 192 -13.05 0.98 2.33
N ASP A 193 -14.07 0.93 1.49
CA ASP A 193 -14.24 -0.14 0.49
C ASP A 193 -14.56 0.48 -0.87
N PRO A 194 -13.77 0.19 -1.93
CA PRO A 194 -14.07 0.67 -3.28
C PRO A 194 -15.38 0.03 -3.78
N PRO A 195 -16.09 0.66 -4.74
CA PRO A 195 -17.27 0.07 -5.38
C PRO A 195 -16.98 -1.33 -5.90
N ARG A 196 -17.96 -2.23 -5.77
CA ARG A 196 -17.82 -3.63 -6.18
C ARG A 196 -19.03 -4.04 -6.99
N MET A 197 -18.84 -4.89 -7.99
CA MET A 197 -19.94 -5.70 -8.52
C MET A 197 -19.76 -7.14 -8.06
N PHE A 198 -20.84 -7.93 -8.08
CA PHE A 198 -20.73 -9.37 -7.89
C PHE A 198 -21.67 -10.13 -8.82
N ILE A 199 -21.28 -11.36 -9.12
CA ILE A 199 -22.09 -12.35 -9.82
C ILE A 199 -22.31 -13.51 -8.87
N ASP A 200 -23.57 -13.79 -8.54
CA ASP A 200 -23.94 -14.99 -7.81
C ASP A 200 -24.40 -16.07 -8.80
N ILE A 201 -23.77 -17.23 -8.74
CA ILE A 201 -24.06 -18.39 -9.59
C ILE A 201 -24.44 -19.53 -8.65
N ASP A 202 -25.69 -19.98 -8.73
CA ASP A 202 -26.20 -21.08 -7.91
C ASP A 202 -25.84 -22.45 -8.51
N ASP A 203 -25.81 -23.49 -7.67
CA ASP A 203 -25.62 -24.89 -8.06
C ASP A 203 -24.36 -25.17 -8.90
N VAL A 204 -23.24 -24.55 -8.52
CA VAL A 204 -21.96 -24.64 -9.22
C VAL A 204 -20.83 -25.07 -8.28
N ALA A 205 -19.99 -26.01 -8.73
CA ALA A 205 -18.80 -26.42 -7.98
C ALA A 205 -17.59 -25.53 -8.36
N VAL A 206 -16.76 -25.19 -7.38
CA VAL A 206 -15.63 -24.23 -7.53
C VAL A 206 -14.33 -24.76 -6.94
N ASN A 207 -14.14 -26.07 -7.00
CA ASN A 207 -13.04 -26.76 -6.32
C ASN A 207 -11.65 -26.36 -6.83
N GLU A 208 -11.55 -25.68 -7.98
CA GLU A 208 -10.29 -25.35 -8.68
C GLU A 208 -10.13 -23.85 -9.00
N LEU A 209 -11.08 -22.98 -8.59
CA LEU A 209 -10.97 -21.55 -8.86
C LEU A 209 -10.03 -20.84 -7.87
N VAL A 210 -9.16 -19.99 -8.41
CA VAL A 210 -8.36 -19.05 -7.62
C VAL A 210 -9.29 -18.14 -6.81
N LYS A 211 -9.18 -18.18 -5.47
CA LYS A 211 -10.02 -17.41 -4.55
C LYS A 211 -9.87 -15.90 -4.70
N GLU A 212 -8.71 -15.43 -5.13
CA GLU A 212 -8.46 -14.02 -5.43
C GLU A 212 -7.45 -13.86 -6.57
N LYS A 213 -7.77 -13.02 -7.56
CA LYS A 213 -6.89 -12.70 -8.68
C LYS A 213 -6.75 -11.19 -8.80
N LYS A 214 -5.55 -10.67 -8.51
CA LYS A 214 -5.21 -9.25 -8.66
C LYS A 214 -4.87 -8.94 -10.12
N ILE A 215 -5.39 -7.82 -10.62
CA ILE A 215 -5.25 -7.36 -12.01
C ILE A 215 -4.49 -6.04 -12.02
N GLY A 216 -4.94 -5.05 -11.25
CA GLY A 216 -4.20 -3.83 -10.86
C GLY A 216 -3.74 -2.89 -11.99
N SER A 217 -3.95 -3.24 -13.26
CA SER A 217 -3.50 -2.49 -14.45
C SER A 217 -4.65 -1.82 -15.21
N THR A 218 -5.88 -1.91 -14.69
CA THR A 218 -7.13 -1.45 -15.33
C THR A 218 -8.08 -0.87 -14.27
N SER A 219 -9.31 -0.48 -14.64
CA SER A 219 -10.35 -0.09 -13.67
C SER A 219 -10.75 -1.22 -12.70
N LEU A 220 -10.40 -2.47 -13.00
CA LEU A 220 -10.57 -3.63 -12.15
C LEU A 220 -9.30 -3.90 -11.30
N ASP A 221 -9.41 -3.81 -9.97
CA ASP A 221 -8.29 -4.08 -9.04
C ASP A 221 -8.07 -5.59 -8.89
N ARG A 222 -9.13 -6.32 -8.53
CA ARG A 222 -9.08 -7.77 -8.30
C ARG A 222 -10.45 -8.43 -8.47
N ILE A 223 -10.41 -9.74 -8.66
CA ILE A 223 -11.57 -10.64 -8.65
C ILE A 223 -11.46 -11.55 -7.44
N ARG A 224 -12.54 -11.72 -6.67
CA ARG A 224 -12.59 -12.60 -5.49
C ARG A 224 -13.72 -13.60 -5.63
N VAL A 225 -13.48 -14.85 -5.27
CA VAL A 225 -14.48 -15.92 -5.30
C VAL A 225 -14.78 -16.33 -3.87
N ALA A 226 -16.05 -16.26 -3.49
CA ALA A 226 -16.54 -16.67 -2.19
C ALA A 226 -17.63 -17.73 -2.36
N PRO A 227 -17.56 -18.88 -1.65
CA PRO A 227 -18.66 -19.83 -1.60
C PRO A 227 -19.93 -19.17 -1.08
N ARG A 228 -21.08 -19.49 -1.69
CA ARG A 228 -22.39 -19.01 -1.27
C ARG A 228 -23.43 -20.12 -1.43
N GLY A 229 -23.86 -20.70 -0.31
CA GLY A 229 -24.82 -21.80 -0.33
C GLY A 229 -24.27 -22.99 -1.14
N ASN A 230 -25.01 -23.40 -2.18
CA ASN A 230 -24.62 -24.48 -3.09
C ASN A 230 -23.93 -23.97 -4.38
N GLY A 231 -23.54 -22.70 -4.40
CA GLY A 231 -22.88 -22.05 -5.52
C GLY A 231 -21.82 -21.04 -5.07
N VAL A 232 -21.59 -20.00 -5.86
CA VAL A 232 -20.56 -18.98 -5.56
C VAL A 232 -20.99 -17.56 -5.83
N ARG A 233 -20.34 -16.66 -5.10
CA ARG A 233 -20.28 -15.24 -5.38
C ARG A 233 -18.90 -14.88 -5.93
N ILE A 234 -18.87 -14.32 -7.13
CA ILE A 234 -17.65 -13.77 -7.74
C ILE A 234 -17.74 -12.25 -7.65
N VAL A 235 -16.86 -11.63 -6.88
CA VAL A 235 -16.80 -10.19 -6.61
C VAL A 235 -15.71 -9.54 -7.45
N PHE A 236 -16.02 -8.42 -8.09
CA PHE A 236 -15.07 -7.62 -8.86
C PHE A 236 -14.91 -6.28 -8.16
N ASP A 237 -13.72 -6.01 -7.66
CA ASP A 237 -13.41 -4.78 -6.93
C ASP A 237 -12.87 -3.71 -7.87
N SER A 238 -13.47 -2.52 -7.86
CA SER A 238 -12.96 -1.39 -8.62
C SER A 238 -11.61 -0.92 -8.06
N ALA A 239 -10.69 -0.60 -8.96
CA ALA A 239 -9.45 0.11 -8.64
C ALA A 239 -9.66 1.62 -8.44
N THR A 240 -10.88 2.11 -8.66
CA THR A 240 -11.27 3.51 -8.55
C THR A 240 -12.45 3.69 -7.60
N ASP A 241 -12.77 4.93 -7.22
CA ASP A 241 -13.97 5.23 -6.43
C ASP A 241 -15.27 5.19 -7.26
N ASN A 242 -15.18 4.88 -8.56
CA ASN A 242 -16.31 4.76 -9.46
C ASN A 242 -16.77 3.29 -9.61
N PRO A 243 -18.09 3.02 -9.72
CA PRO A 243 -18.59 1.70 -10.08
C PRO A 243 -18.06 1.24 -11.44
N LEU A 244 -17.81 -0.07 -11.57
CA LEU A 244 -17.46 -0.66 -12.86
C LEU A 244 -18.63 -0.53 -13.84
N VAL A 245 -18.35 -0.09 -15.06
CA VAL A 245 -19.30 -0.19 -16.18
C VAL A 245 -19.05 -1.53 -16.86
N TYR A 246 -20.04 -2.41 -16.90
CA TYR A 246 -19.84 -3.77 -17.37
C TYR A 246 -21.05 -4.34 -18.09
N SER A 247 -20.81 -5.41 -18.85
CA SER A 247 -21.84 -6.31 -19.37
C SER A 247 -21.48 -7.75 -19.05
N VAL A 248 -22.48 -8.58 -18.77
CA VAL A 248 -22.31 -10.02 -18.51
C VAL A 248 -23.12 -10.79 -19.53
N THR A 249 -22.48 -11.69 -20.27
CA THR A 249 -23.10 -12.48 -21.33
C THR A 249 -22.81 -13.97 -21.14
N PRO A 250 -23.82 -14.86 -21.27
CA PRO A 250 -23.58 -16.30 -21.27
C PRO A 250 -22.75 -16.73 -22.48
N ASP A 251 -21.83 -17.66 -22.26
CA ASP A 251 -21.03 -18.32 -23.27
C ASP A 251 -21.27 -19.84 -23.20
N PRO A 252 -21.13 -20.62 -24.30
CA PRO A 252 -21.22 -22.07 -24.25
C PRO A 252 -20.35 -22.73 -23.16
N ASN A 253 -19.24 -22.09 -22.80
CA ASN A 253 -18.29 -22.55 -21.78
C ASN A 253 -18.24 -21.65 -20.54
N GLY A 254 -19.34 -20.96 -20.18
CA GLY A 254 -19.46 -20.23 -18.91
C GLY A 254 -20.06 -18.84 -19.05
N LEU A 255 -19.39 -17.81 -18.51
CA LEU A 255 -19.82 -16.40 -18.59
C LEU A 255 -18.68 -15.51 -19.08
N THR A 256 -19.00 -14.53 -19.91
CA THR A 256 -18.08 -13.46 -20.30
C THR A 256 -18.53 -12.14 -19.69
N VAL A 257 -17.65 -11.56 -18.87
CA VAL A 257 -17.81 -10.22 -18.29
C VAL A 257 -16.92 -9.26 -19.06
N VAL A 258 -17.50 -8.23 -19.67
CA VAL A 258 -16.75 -7.17 -20.34
C VAL A 258 -16.90 -5.89 -19.54
N ILE A 259 -15.80 -5.43 -18.95
CA ILE A 259 -15.69 -4.15 -18.26
C ILE A 259 -15.25 -3.11 -19.28
N ASP A 260 -15.99 -2.01 -19.36
CA ASP A 260 -15.70 -0.90 -20.23
C ASP A 260 -14.66 0.03 -19.58
N GLU A 261 -13.44 0.01 -20.12
CA GLU A 261 -12.35 0.88 -19.68
C GLU A 261 -12.40 2.25 -20.36
N THR A 262 -13.27 2.44 -21.36
CA THR A 262 -13.47 3.74 -22.01
C THR A 262 -14.12 4.76 -21.09
N ALA A 263 -14.89 4.31 -20.09
CA ALA A 263 -15.39 5.18 -19.02
C ALA A 263 -14.26 5.78 -18.16
N ASN A 264 -13.10 5.11 -18.10
CA ASN A 264 -11.88 5.61 -17.44
C ASN A 264 -11.01 6.48 -18.39
N ILE A 265 -11.31 6.47 -19.70
CA ILE A 265 -10.77 7.40 -20.71
C ILE A 265 -11.69 8.64 -20.87
N ALA A 266 -12.98 8.54 -20.57
CA ALA A 266 -13.96 9.62 -20.67
C ALA A 266 -13.93 10.61 -19.49
N ALA A 267 -13.15 10.36 -18.43
CA ALA A 267 -12.85 11.34 -17.39
C ALA A 267 -11.82 12.42 -17.83
N ALA A 268 -11.43 12.41 -19.11
CA ALA A 268 -10.65 13.44 -19.78
C ALA A 268 -11.28 13.79 -21.14
N GLY A 269 -12.52 14.26 -21.16
CA GLY A 269 -13.11 14.83 -22.37
C GLY A 269 -14.63 14.93 -22.34
N ASP A 270 -15.10 16.09 -21.88
CA ASP A 270 -16.44 16.68 -22.05
C ASP A 270 -17.71 15.85 -21.83
N ALA A 271 -18.56 16.46 -21.01
CA ALA A 271 -19.94 16.11 -20.76
C ALA A 271 -20.80 16.05 -22.03
N ALA A 272 -21.60 14.98 -22.17
CA ALA A 272 -22.96 15.05 -22.70
C ALA A 272 -23.75 13.75 -22.41
N THR A 273 -24.78 13.90 -21.57
CA THR A 273 -26.03 13.10 -21.50
C THR A 273 -25.93 11.64 -21.02
N ALA A 274 -26.73 11.11 -20.11
CA ALA A 274 -27.79 11.60 -19.23
C ALA A 274 -27.92 10.51 -18.13
N ASP A 275 -28.08 10.89 -16.86
CA ASP A 275 -29.36 10.61 -16.21
C ASP A 275 -29.89 11.88 -15.54
N ALA A 276 -30.62 12.63 -16.35
CA ALA A 276 -31.33 13.84 -16.03
C ALA A 276 -32.73 13.47 -15.54
N SER A 277 -32.96 13.54 -14.23
CA SER A 277 -34.32 13.66 -13.71
C SER A 277 -34.43 14.33 -12.33
N THR A 278 -33.36 14.39 -11.55
CA THR A 278 -33.36 15.04 -10.22
C THR A 278 -32.64 16.39 -10.17
N ILE A 279 -31.73 16.68 -11.10
CA ILE A 279 -31.00 17.96 -11.15
C ILE A 279 -31.80 19.04 -11.93
N ASP A 280 -32.46 18.68 -13.03
CA ASP A 280 -33.30 19.63 -13.80
C ASP A 280 -34.51 20.12 -12.99
N GLN A 281 -35.05 19.32 -12.07
CA GLN A 281 -36.14 19.74 -11.19
C GLN A 281 -35.69 20.78 -10.15
N LEU A 282 -34.41 20.74 -9.72
CA LEU A 282 -33.84 21.68 -8.76
C LEU A 282 -33.34 22.97 -9.45
N ILE A 283 -32.85 22.88 -10.68
CA ILE A 283 -32.47 24.04 -11.50
C ILE A 283 -33.71 24.83 -11.93
N SER A 284 -34.78 24.15 -12.35
CA SER A 284 -36.06 24.77 -12.72
C SER A 284 -36.74 25.52 -11.57
N SER A 285 -36.51 25.09 -10.32
CA SER A 285 -37.04 25.79 -9.14
C SER A 285 -36.24 27.05 -8.78
N SER A 286 -34.92 27.06 -9.02
CA SER A 286 -34.06 28.23 -8.77
C SER A 286 -34.22 29.31 -9.84
N GLU A 287 -34.38 28.94 -11.12
CA GLU A 287 -34.57 29.91 -12.21
C GLU A 287 -35.94 30.64 -12.14
N ARG A 288 -36.95 30.03 -11.50
CA ARG A 288 -38.25 30.68 -11.26
C ARG A 288 -38.21 31.71 -10.14
N LEU A 289 -37.31 31.56 -9.17
CA LEU A 289 -37.14 32.52 -8.07
C LEU A 289 -36.27 33.72 -8.45
N LEU A 290 -35.50 33.62 -9.54
CA LEU A 290 -34.58 34.68 -10.02
C LEU A 290 -35.20 35.63 -11.06
N ASN A 291 -36.39 35.33 -11.59
CA ASN A 291 -37.04 36.12 -12.64
C ASN A 291 -38.17 37.07 -12.14
N GLU A 292 -38.37 37.18 -10.84
CA GLU A 292 -39.23 38.21 -10.22
C GLU A 292 -38.39 39.18 -9.40
N ASP A 293 -37.64 40.06 -10.07
CA ASP A 293 -37.48 41.48 -9.67
C ASP A 293 -36.44 42.17 -10.57
N SER A 294 -36.93 42.71 -11.69
CA SER A 294 -36.18 43.58 -12.59
C SER A 294 -36.15 45.02 -12.08
N ASN A 295 -34.99 45.50 -11.58
CA ASN A 295 -34.64 46.93 -11.64
C ASN A 295 -33.11 47.15 -11.60
N GLY A 296 -32.48 47.06 -12.77
CA GLY A 296 -31.05 47.28 -12.96
C GLY A 296 -30.74 48.73 -13.33
N SER A 297 -29.95 49.44 -12.50
CA SER A 297 -29.03 50.47 -12.97
C SER A 297 -28.00 50.94 -11.92
N SER A 298 -28.18 50.65 -10.62
CA SER A 298 -27.22 51.03 -9.55
C SER A 298 -26.15 49.97 -9.23
N VAL A 299 -26.36 48.72 -9.65
CA VAL A 299 -25.51 47.58 -9.29
C VAL A 299 -24.19 47.60 -10.06
N SER A 300 -24.20 48.02 -11.33
CA SER A 300 -23.02 47.95 -12.20
C SER A 300 -21.85 48.83 -11.77
N ALA A 301 -22.11 50.01 -11.18
CA ALA A 301 -21.05 50.92 -10.71
C ALA A 301 -20.41 50.41 -9.42
N LYS A 302 -21.21 49.83 -8.53
CA LYS A 302 -20.76 49.28 -7.24
C LYS A 302 -19.99 47.97 -7.42
N VAL A 303 -20.38 47.15 -8.40
CA VAL A 303 -19.64 45.95 -8.81
C VAL A 303 -18.28 46.30 -9.41
N ALA A 304 -18.15 47.44 -10.10
CA ALA A 304 -16.87 47.89 -10.66
C ALA A 304 -15.89 48.40 -9.58
N GLU A 305 -16.35 49.17 -8.60
CA GLU A 305 -15.50 49.59 -7.46
C GLU A 305 -15.05 48.40 -6.60
N LEU A 306 -15.96 47.46 -6.29
CA LEU A 306 -15.62 46.25 -5.54
C LEU A 306 -14.62 45.36 -6.30
N ARG A 307 -14.61 45.40 -7.63
CA ARG A 307 -13.64 44.65 -8.45
C ARG A 307 -12.22 45.16 -8.26
N ASP A 308 -12.03 46.48 -8.25
CA ASP A 308 -10.72 47.09 -8.05
C ASP A 308 -10.17 46.80 -6.64
N ASP A 309 -11.01 46.85 -5.60
CA ASP A 309 -10.59 46.56 -4.22
C ASP A 309 -10.06 45.13 -4.02
N PHE A 310 -10.72 44.11 -4.61
CA PHE A 310 -10.25 42.72 -4.54
C PHE A 310 -8.94 42.50 -5.31
N THR A 311 -8.78 43.17 -6.46
CA THR A 311 -7.53 43.06 -7.25
C THR A 311 -6.34 43.71 -6.54
N PHE A 312 -6.56 44.81 -5.81
CA PHE A 312 -5.54 45.47 -4.99
C PHE A 312 -5.11 44.61 -3.78
N ALA A 313 -6.05 43.83 -3.21
CA ALA A 313 -5.80 42.90 -2.11
C ALA A 313 -5.20 41.53 -2.56
N GLY A 314 -4.95 41.34 -3.86
CA GLY A 314 -4.33 40.11 -4.40
C GLY A 314 -5.27 38.96 -4.71
N TYR A 315 -6.60 39.16 -4.60
CA TYR A 315 -7.62 38.14 -4.89
C TYR A 315 -8.08 38.23 -6.35
N GLN A 316 -7.49 37.39 -7.21
CA GLN A 316 -7.69 37.44 -8.67
C GLN A 316 -8.31 36.16 -9.25
N LYS A 317 -8.74 35.22 -8.40
CA LYS A 317 -9.29 33.95 -8.87
C LYS A 317 -10.75 34.09 -9.33
N GLN A 318 -11.27 33.02 -9.93
CA GLN A 318 -12.63 32.97 -10.52
C GLN A 318 -13.70 33.42 -9.50
N ARG A 319 -14.66 34.21 -9.97
CA ARG A 319 -15.77 34.70 -9.14
C ARG A 319 -16.88 33.67 -9.02
N VAL A 320 -17.49 33.63 -7.85
CA VAL A 320 -18.51 32.67 -7.45
C VAL A 320 -19.62 33.37 -6.67
N SER A 321 -20.84 32.88 -6.83
CA SER A 321 -22.01 33.27 -6.03
C SER A 321 -22.61 32.02 -5.41
N PHE A 322 -22.83 32.02 -4.09
CA PHE A 322 -23.41 30.91 -3.35
C PHE A 322 -24.38 31.44 -2.29
N ASP A 323 -25.44 30.68 -2.03
CA ASP A 323 -26.28 30.90 -0.85
C ASP A 323 -26.45 29.57 -0.12
N PHE A 324 -25.92 29.51 1.11
CA PHE A 324 -25.97 28.36 1.97
C PHE A 324 -26.68 28.71 3.28
N TYR A 325 -27.65 27.87 3.63
CA TYR A 325 -28.30 27.92 4.93
C TYR A 325 -27.99 26.64 5.72
N LYS A 326 -27.25 26.76 6.83
CA LYS A 326 -26.84 25.66 7.72
C LYS A 326 -26.26 24.44 7.01
N ILE A 327 -25.41 24.66 6.02
CA ILE A 327 -24.74 23.59 5.28
C ILE A 327 -23.58 23.00 6.10
N ASP A 328 -23.34 21.69 6.00
CA ASP A 328 -22.15 21.06 6.57
C ASP A 328 -20.88 21.58 5.89
N ILE A 329 -19.84 21.87 6.68
CA ILE A 329 -18.59 22.46 6.18
C ILE A 329 -17.87 21.57 5.15
N HIS A 330 -18.01 20.24 5.22
CA HIS A 330 -17.44 19.33 4.21
C HIS A 330 -18.12 19.47 2.85
N ASN A 331 -19.44 19.70 2.85
CA ASN A 331 -20.19 19.93 1.61
C ASN A 331 -19.79 21.26 0.96
N VAL A 332 -19.48 22.28 1.76
CA VAL A 332 -18.91 23.54 1.26
C VAL A 332 -17.58 23.28 0.57
N PHE A 333 -16.62 22.63 1.23
CA PHE A 333 -15.31 22.34 0.61
C PHE A 333 -15.41 21.40 -0.59
N ARG A 334 -16.37 20.46 -0.62
CA ARG A 334 -16.67 19.64 -1.81
C ARG A 334 -17.08 20.50 -3.00
N LEU A 335 -17.90 21.53 -2.79
CA LEU A 335 -18.28 22.45 -3.86
C LEU A 335 -17.08 23.28 -4.33
N PHE A 336 -16.24 23.77 -3.41
CA PHE A 336 -14.99 24.45 -3.78
C PHE A 336 -14.09 23.55 -4.62
N ARG A 337 -13.97 22.25 -4.31
CA ARG A 337 -13.23 21.29 -5.15
C ARG A 337 -13.79 21.22 -6.58
N GLN A 338 -15.12 21.16 -6.72
CA GLN A 338 -15.76 21.08 -8.04
C GLN A 338 -15.53 22.34 -8.89
N ILE A 339 -15.51 23.51 -8.26
CA ILE A 339 -15.39 24.79 -8.97
C ILE A 339 -13.92 25.14 -9.25
N THR A 340 -13.02 24.83 -8.32
CA THR A 340 -11.60 25.20 -8.44
C THR A 340 -10.76 24.14 -9.15
N GLY A 341 -11.23 22.89 -9.22
CA GLY A 341 -10.44 21.76 -9.75
C GLY A 341 -9.29 21.31 -8.83
N LEU A 342 -9.17 21.87 -7.62
CA LEU A 342 -8.16 21.49 -6.64
C LEU A 342 -8.52 20.18 -5.94
N ASN A 343 -7.52 19.38 -5.58
CA ASN A 343 -7.69 18.27 -4.66
C ASN A 343 -7.78 18.80 -3.23
N ILE A 344 -8.98 18.87 -2.66
CA ILE A 344 -9.16 19.36 -1.29
C ILE A 344 -9.22 18.17 -0.32
N ILE A 345 -8.29 18.14 0.63
CA ILE A 345 -8.22 17.18 1.74
C ILE A 345 -8.67 17.89 3.01
N ILE A 346 -9.57 17.27 3.76
CA ILE A 346 -10.15 17.85 4.98
C ILE A 346 -9.77 16.92 6.13
N ASP A 347 -9.15 17.48 7.17
CA ASP A 347 -8.81 16.75 8.39
C ASP A 347 -10.08 16.31 9.13
N GLU A 348 -10.05 15.11 9.76
CA GLU A 348 -11.22 14.53 10.44
C GLU A 348 -11.77 15.38 11.60
N ASP A 349 -10.94 16.27 12.15
CA ASP A 349 -11.28 17.17 13.23
C ASP A 349 -12.04 18.43 12.74
N VAL A 350 -12.14 18.64 11.42
CA VAL A 350 -12.91 19.76 10.85
C VAL A 350 -14.40 19.45 10.95
N LYS A 351 -15.12 20.15 11.83
CA LYS A 351 -16.56 19.94 12.05
C LYS A 351 -17.28 21.26 12.19
N GLY A 352 -18.55 21.29 11.75
CA GLY A 352 -19.44 22.42 11.95
C GLY A 352 -20.33 22.69 10.74
N SER A 353 -21.28 23.61 10.94
CA SER A 353 -22.21 24.04 9.90
C SER A 353 -22.08 25.54 9.66
N LEU A 354 -22.19 25.96 8.40
CA LEU A 354 -22.04 27.34 7.97
C LEU A 354 -23.35 27.88 7.38
N THR A 355 -23.62 29.16 7.59
CA THR A 355 -24.63 29.92 6.84
C THR A 355 -23.90 31.08 6.17
N LEU A 356 -23.95 31.15 4.85
CA LEU A 356 -23.13 32.07 4.05
C LEU A 356 -23.86 32.41 2.76
N ALA A 357 -23.97 33.70 2.46
CA ALA A 357 -24.43 34.21 1.17
C ALA A 357 -23.33 35.07 0.55
N LEU A 358 -22.91 34.73 -0.67
CA LEU A 358 -21.88 35.41 -1.45
C LEU A 358 -22.44 35.71 -2.84
N ASP A 359 -22.15 36.91 -3.33
CA ASP A 359 -22.53 37.34 -4.68
C ASP A 359 -21.37 38.04 -5.41
N ASP A 360 -21.00 37.50 -6.58
CA ASP A 360 -19.88 37.94 -7.43
C ASP A 360 -18.55 38.09 -6.68
N VAL A 361 -18.18 37.12 -5.82
CA VAL A 361 -16.99 37.18 -4.95
C VAL A 361 -15.88 36.26 -5.46
N PRO A 362 -14.59 36.66 -5.49
CA PRO A 362 -13.48 35.74 -5.79
C PRO A 362 -13.45 34.55 -4.82
N TRP A 363 -13.33 33.33 -5.34
CA TRP A 363 -13.45 32.13 -4.49
C TRP A 363 -12.33 32.00 -3.46
N ASP A 364 -11.14 32.52 -3.74
CA ASP A 364 -9.99 32.51 -2.83
C ASP A 364 -10.23 33.40 -1.61
N PHE A 365 -10.85 34.57 -1.82
CA PHE A 365 -11.31 35.43 -0.72
C PHE A 365 -12.44 34.78 0.08
N ALA A 366 -13.42 34.18 -0.60
CA ALA A 366 -14.51 33.46 0.04
C ALA A 366 -13.98 32.32 0.92
N LEU A 367 -13.00 31.56 0.43
CA LEU A 367 -12.34 30.49 1.17
C LEU A 367 -11.62 31.01 2.42
N ASP A 368 -10.88 32.11 2.32
CA ASP A 368 -10.18 32.72 3.47
C ASP A 368 -11.16 33.16 4.57
N ILE A 369 -12.31 33.74 4.19
CA ILE A 369 -13.38 34.09 5.16
C ILE A 369 -13.88 32.83 5.88
N ILE A 370 -14.19 31.78 5.12
CA ILE A 370 -14.72 30.52 5.68
C ILE A 370 -13.72 29.92 6.67
N LEU A 371 -12.43 29.90 6.30
CA LEU A 371 -11.39 29.37 7.17
C LEU A 371 -11.23 30.19 8.45
N ASN A 372 -11.30 31.52 8.35
CA ASN A 372 -11.21 32.39 9.52
C ASN A 372 -12.40 32.19 10.48
N LEU A 373 -13.63 32.17 9.94
CA LEU A 373 -14.86 31.98 10.74
C LEU A 373 -14.90 30.65 11.47
N MET A 374 -14.33 29.60 10.88
CA MET A 374 -14.35 28.23 11.41
C MET A 374 -13.09 27.88 12.22
N GLU A 375 -12.21 28.86 12.51
CA GLU A 375 -10.90 28.64 13.15
C GLU A 375 -10.09 27.54 12.44
N LEU A 376 -10.05 27.56 11.10
CA LEU A 376 -9.32 26.61 10.27
C LEU A 376 -8.09 27.26 9.63
N LYS A 377 -7.12 26.43 9.27
CA LYS A 377 -5.96 26.77 8.45
C LYS A 377 -5.95 25.93 7.19
N LYS A 378 -5.23 26.42 6.19
CA LYS A 378 -4.97 25.72 4.94
C LYS A 378 -3.48 25.66 4.67
N GLU A 379 -3.03 24.54 4.12
CA GLU A 379 -1.70 24.37 3.54
C GLU A 379 -1.86 23.94 2.08
N GLU A 380 -1.17 24.59 1.16
CA GLU A 380 -1.26 24.33 -0.27
C GLU A 380 0.07 23.77 -0.77
N LYS A 381 0.01 22.60 -1.44
CA LYS A 381 1.18 22.03 -2.11
C LYS A 381 0.73 21.35 -3.40
N PHE A 382 1.36 21.72 -4.52
CA PHE A 382 0.96 21.28 -5.86
C PHE A 382 -0.51 21.60 -6.18
N ASN A 383 -1.30 20.62 -6.63
CA ASN A 383 -2.75 20.77 -6.87
C ASN A 383 -3.59 20.34 -5.66
N THR A 384 -3.01 20.28 -4.46
CA THR A 384 -3.65 19.77 -3.26
C THR A 384 -3.70 20.83 -2.18
N LEU A 385 -4.90 21.06 -1.66
CA LEU A 385 -5.17 21.94 -0.53
C LEU A 385 -5.60 21.11 0.66
N VAL A 386 -4.85 21.18 1.77
CA VAL A 386 -5.22 20.50 3.02
C VAL A 386 -5.80 21.52 3.98
N ILE A 387 -6.97 21.22 4.53
CA ILE A 387 -7.71 22.08 5.46
C ILE A 387 -7.81 21.38 6.81
N TYR A 388 -7.40 22.07 7.88
CA TYR A 388 -7.29 21.50 9.22
C TYR A 388 -7.57 22.56 10.31
N PRO A 389 -7.91 22.17 11.56
CA PRO A 389 -8.15 23.13 12.63
C PRO A 389 -6.92 24.00 12.92
N ALA A 390 -7.10 25.30 13.16
CA ALA A 390 -6.01 26.26 13.33
C ALA A 390 -5.10 25.99 14.55
N LYS A 391 -5.61 25.22 15.52
CA LYS A 391 -4.92 24.75 16.73
C LYS A 391 -4.05 23.51 16.50
N LYS A 392 -4.17 22.87 15.33
CA LYS A 392 -3.37 21.72 14.90
C LYS A 392 -2.24 22.22 13.99
N GLU A 393 -1.13 21.50 13.99
CA GLU A 393 -0.05 21.70 13.02
C GLU A 393 -0.14 20.59 11.99
N PHE A 394 -0.23 20.97 10.72
CA PHE A 394 -0.21 20.04 9.60
C PHE A 394 1.17 20.06 8.98
N ILE A 395 1.77 18.87 8.86
CA ILE A 395 3.06 18.68 8.21
C ILE A 395 2.79 17.82 6.99
N TRP A 396 3.07 18.36 5.80
CA TRP A 396 3.01 17.56 4.58
C TRP A 396 3.89 16.33 4.75
N PRO A 397 3.42 15.11 4.38
CA PRO A 397 4.31 13.98 4.25
C PRO A 397 5.44 14.41 3.32
N THR A 398 6.65 14.46 3.83
CA THR A 398 7.84 14.47 3.02
C THR A 398 7.81 13.13 2.28
N ARG A 399 7.20 13.10 1.10
CA ARG A 399 7.77 12.28 0.03
C ARG A 399 9.23 12.66 0.05
N ALA A 400 10.08 11.68 0.29
CA ALA A 400 11.50 11.83 0.08
C ALA A 400 11.67 12.60 -1.23
N GLU A 401 12.01 13.88 -1.13
CA GLU A 401 12.76 14.54 -2.19
C GLU A 401 14.12 13.90 -2.09
N ASP A 402 14.18 12.68 -2.62
CA ASP A 402 15.33 11.83 -2.84
C ASP A 402 14.81 10.44 -3.18
N ASN A 403 14.86 10.11 -4.48
CA ASN A 403 14.97 8.72 -4.93
C ASN A 403 16.34 8.12 -4.49
N LEU A 404 16.75 8.33 -3.24
CA LEU A 404 18.04 7.92 -2.66
C LEU A 404 17.87 7.20 -1.30
N ALA A 405 16.64 7.09 -0.76
CA ALA A 405 16.39 6.23 0.39
C ALA A 405 16.08 4.80 -0.07
N PHE A 406 17.14 4.00 -0.11
CA PHE A 406 17.11 2.54 -0.11
C PHE A 406 16.14 2.04 0.98
N GLU A 407 14.91 1.67 0.59
CA GLU A 407 14.00 0.82 1.37
C GLU A 407 14.35 -0.68 1.24
N ALA A 408 15.62 -1.00 1.04
CA ALA A 408 16.09 -2.37 1.16
C ALA A 408 16.79 -2.55 2.52
N ASP A 409 16.67 -3.77 3.05
CA ASP A 409 17.29 -4.28 4.27
C ASP A 409 16.69 -3.99 5.66
N VAL A 410 15.52 -3.38 5.83
CA VAL A 410 14.84 -3.49 7.15
C VAL A 410 14.20 -4.88 7.33
N ALA A 411 13.65 -5.45 6.26
CA ALA A 411 13.06 -6.80 6.28
C ALA A 411 14.13 -7.90 6.29
N VAL A 412 15.22 -7.73 5.52
CA VAL A 412 16.28 -8.75 5.40
C VAL A 412 17.09 -8.88 6.71
N ILE A 413 17.25 -7.81 7.49
CA ILE A 413 17.91 -7.89 8.80
C ILE A 413 17.03 -8.59 9.86
N GLN A 414 15.69 -8.45 9.76
CA GLN A 414 14.78 -9.21 10.63
C GLN A 414 14.81 -10.70 10.31
N GLU A 415 14.93 -11.06 9.02
CA GLU A 415 15.09 -12.46 8.61
C GLU A 415 16.47 -13.03 8.94
N GLU A 416 17.55 -12.25 8.89
CA GLU A 416 18.87 -12.70 9.33
C GLU A 416 19.00 -12.83 10.84
N ALA A 417 18.22 -12.09 11.63
CA ALA A 417 18.09 -12.37 13.06
C ALA A 417 17.48 -13.77 13.33
N LEU A 418 16.69 -14.29 12.38
CA LEU A 418 16.04 -15.61 12.44
C LEU A 418 16.87 -16.73 11.77
N ILE A 419 17.70 -16.43 10.76
CA ILE A 419 18.51 -17.43 10.05
C ILE A 419 19.78 -17.83 10.83
N VAL A 420 20.25 -17.01 11.78
CA VAL A 420 21.42 -17.32 12.62
C VAL A 420 21.02 -17.97 13.96
N GLU A 421 20.17 -18.99 13.92
CA GLU A 421 19.98 -19.93 15.04
C GLU A 421 20.74 -21.25 14.87
N GLN A 422 21.44 -21.45 13.73
CA GLN A 422 22.19 -22.70 13.47
C GLN A 422 23.70 -22.55 13.33
N GLU A 423 24.31 -21.44 13.75
CA GLU A 423 25.76 -21.40 13.99
C GLU A 423 26.07 -21.09 15.45
N THR A 424 26.53 -22.14 16.10
CA THR A 424 27.10 -22.24 17.43
C THR A 424 28.03 -21.07 17.79
N SER A 425 27.75 -20.43 18.94
CA SER A 425 28.62 -19.48 19.67
C SER A 425 28.67 -18.02 19.17
N GLN A 426 27.55 -17.28 19.22
CA GLN A 426 27.61 -15.81 19.11
C GLN A 426 28.29 -15.23 20.37
N THR A 427 29.40 -14.51 20.17
CA THR A 427 30.16 -13.87 21.25
C THR A 427 29.35 -12.72 21.88
N LYS A 428 29.69 -12.34 23.11
CA LYS A 428 29.03 -11.25 23.84
C LYS A 428 29.04 -9.94 23.04
N GLU A 429 30.11 -9.71 22.29
CA GLU A 429 30.32 -8.55 21.42
C GLU A 429 29.30 -8.50 20.27
N ILE A 430 28.99 -9.64 19.63
CA ILE A 430 28.00 -9.70 18.54
C ILE A 430 26.60 -9.41 19.06
N MET A 431 26.24 -9.89 20.25
CA MET A 431 24.94 -9.56 20.86
C MET A 431 24.82 -8.05 21.14
N MET A 432 25.88 -7.43 21.67
CA MET A 432 25.93 -5.98 21.87
C MET A 432 25.86 -5.20 20.56
N ALA A 433 26.54 -5.67 19.51
CA ALA A 433 26.46 -5.08 18.17
C ALA A 433 25.01 -5.09 17.64
N LYS A 434 24.30 -6.21 17.78
CA LYS A 434 22.88 -6.33 17.39
C LYS A 434 21.99 -5.34 18.14
N GLU A 435 22.18 -5.19 19.46
CA GLU A 435 21.43 -4.19 20.24
C GLU A 435 21.69 -2.76 19.76
N LEU A 436 22.93 -2.43 19.41
CA LEU A 436 23.30 -1.13 18.85
C LEU A 436 22.67 -0.90 17.48
N MET A 437 22.64 -1.92 16.60
CA MET A 437 21.95 -1.84 15.31
C MET A 437 20.47 -1.52 15.47
N VAL A 438 19.77 -2.14 16.43
CA VAL A 438 18.35 -1.83 16.71
C VAL A 438 18.17 -0.39 17.19
N LYS A 439 19.08 0.12 18.04
CA LYS A 439 19.07 1.54 18.46
C LYS A 439 19.30 2.47 17.28
N ALA A 440 20.23 2.12 16.39
CA ALA A 440 20.54 2.87 15.19
C ALA A 440 19.32 2.97 14.26
N GLN A 441 18.67 1.85 13.95
CA GLN A 441 17.44 1.82 13.14
C GLN A 441 16.31 2.67 13.75
N LYS A 442 16.17 2.64 15.08
CA LYS A 442 15.18 3.48 15.77
C LYS A 442 15.51 4.97 15.68
N ALA A 443 16.80 5.34 15.65
CA ALA A 443 17.25 6.70 15.43
C ALA A 443 17.01 7.15 13.97
N GLU A 444 17.29 6.29 12.98
CA GLU A 444 17.00 6.57 11.56
C GLU A 444 15.51 6.80 11.32
N LYS A 445 14.62 5.97 11.89
CA LYS A 445 13.16 6.15 11.80
C LYS A 445 12.66 7.47 12.42
N ARG A 446 13.49 8.11 13.24
CA ARG A 446 13.22 9.42 13.86
C ARG A 446 14.01 10.54 13.18
N GLU A 447 14.62 10.25 12.03
CA GLU A 447 15.46 11.15 11.24
C GLU A 447 16.66 11.72 12.02
N LYS A 448 17.11 11.01 13.07
CA LYS A 448 18.31 11.35 13.85
C LYS A 448 19.52 10.63 13.29
N PHE A 449 19.98 11.10 12.13
CA PHE A 449 20.99 10.39 11.35
C PHE A 449 22.36 10.35 12.03
N GLU A 450 22.77 11.39 12.76
CA GLU A 450 24.04 11.42 13.48
C GLU A 450 24.07 10.41 14.64
N ASP A 451 22.97 10.32 15.41
CA ASP A 451 22.82 9.33 16.46
C ASP A 451 22.83 7.91 15.87
N ALA A 452 22.13 7.70 14.75
CA ALA A 452 22.12 6.43 14.04
C ALA A 452 23.52 6.01 13.58
N ALA A 453 24.26 6.93 12.96
CA ALA A 453 25.63 6.67 12.53
C ALA A 453 26.50 6.29 13.73
N SER A 454 26.42 7.04 14.83
CA SER A 454 27.19 6.73 16.04
C SER A 454 26.90 5.33 16.59
N PHE A 455 25.64 4.89 16.60
CA PHE A 455 25.28 3.53 17.03
C PHE A 455 25.78 2.47 16.05
N TYR A 456 25.69 2.69 14.74
CA TYR A 456 26.24 1.75 13.75
C TYR A 456 27.77 1.70 13.78
N GLU A 457 28.47 2.81 14.03
CA GLU A 457 29.93 2.81 14.20
C GLU A 457 30.34 1.95 15.39
N GLN A 458 29.67 2.11 16.54
CA GLN A 458 29.90 1.25 17.71
C GLN A 458 29.56 -0.22 17.41
N ALA A 459 28.49 -0.48 16.65
CA ALA A 459 28.14 -1.84 16.24
C ALA A 459 29.19 -2.46 15.32
N PHE A 460 29.75 -1.66 14.41
CA PHE A 460 30.80 -2.08 13.48
C PHE A 460 32.11 -2.39 14.20
N GLU A 461 32.48 -1.62 15.23
CA GLU A 461 33.65 -1.91 16.06
C GLU A 461 33.55 -3.27 16.76
N LEU A 462 32.33 -3.66 17.18
CA LEU A 462 32.06 -4.93 17.83
C LEU A 462 31.88 -6.09 16.84
N TRP A 463 31.49 -5.80 15.60
CA TRP A 463 31.25 -6.79 14.55
C TRP A 463 31.78 -6.31 13.18
N PRO A 464 33.12 -6.22 13.01
CA PRO A 464 33.73 -5.63 11.82
C PRO A 464 33.53 -6.46 10.55
N GLU A 465 33.29 -7.77 10.67
CA GLU A 465 33.04 -8.68 9.54
C GLU A 465 31.60 -8.60 9.01
N ASN A 466 30.73 -7.75 9.58
CA ASN A 466 29.38 -7.55 9.09
C ASN A 466 29.35 -6.45 8.03
N ASN A 467 29.37 -6.85 6.75
CA ASN A 467 29.36 -5.93 5.62
C ASN A 467 28.10 -5.03 5.60
N LYS A 468 26.96 -5.50 6.11
CA LYS A 468 25.71 -4.72 6.13
C LYS A 468 25.80 -3.47 7.00
N ILE A 469 26.51 -3.56 8.13
CA ILE A 469 26.73 -2.38 9.00
C ILE A 469 27.57 -1.34 8.24
N ALA A 470 28.66 -1.78 7.59
CA ALA A 470 29.50 -0.90 6.78
C ALA A 470 28.73 -0.30 5.59
N ASN A 471 27.92 -1.09 4.90
CA ASN A 471 27.09 -0.63 3.79
C ASN A 471 26.06 0.42 4.26
N ARG A 472 25.40 0.17 5.41
CA ARG A 472 24.45 1.12 5.99
C ARG A 472 25.12 2.43 6.41
N LEU A 473 26.27 2.36 7.09
CA LEU A 473 27.08 3.54 7.43
C LEU A 473 27.46 4.34 6.17
N SER A 474 27.86 3.66 5.10
CA SER A 474 28.20 4.30 3.85
C SER A 474 27.03 5.11 3.29
N SER A 475 25.85 4.48 3.20
CA SER A 475 24.61 5.12 2.72
C SER A 475 24.21 6.32 3.58
N LEU A 476 24.25 6.19 4.89
CA LEU A 476 23.88 7.23 5.86
C LEU A 476 24.79 8.46 5.74
N TYR A 477 26.10 8.24 5.64
CA TYR A 477 27.06 9.32 5.44
C TYR A 477 26.92 9.98 4.08
N LEU A 478 26.58 9.23 3.05
CA LEU A 478 26.45 9.75 1.68
C LEU A 478 25.17 10.59 1.52
N VAL A 479 24.02 9.98 1.78
CA VAL A 479 22.69 10.52 1.46
C VAL A 479 22.28 11.59 2.45
N HIS A 480 22.41 11.33 3.76
CA HIS A 480 21.84 12.21 4.78
C HIS A 480 22.83 13.26 5.32
N MET A 481 24.15 13.02 5.20
CA MET A 481 25.16 13.92 5.79
C MET A 481 26.11 14.54 4.76
N GLY A 482 26.11 14.10 3.51
CA GLY A 482 27.03 14.58 2.47
C GLY A 482 28.53 14.31 2.77
N MET A 483 28.85 13.41 3.69
CA MET A 483 30.21 13.08 4.11
C MET A 483 30.87 12.06 3.19
N ASN A 484 31.21 12.49 1.96
CA ASN A 484 31.74 11.63 0.90
C ASN A 484 32.96 10.78 1.28
N ALA A 485 33.86 11.32 2.11
CA ALA A 485 35.05 10.60 2.55
C ALA A 485 34.72 9.42 3.48
N LYS A 486 33.81 9.63 4.44
CA LYS A 486 33.32 8.56 5.32
C LYS A 486 32.47 7.54 4.56
N ALA A 487 31.62 8.02 3.65
CA ALA A 487 30.85 7.17 2.76
C ALA A 487 31.75 6.21 1.97
N LEU A 488 32.79 6.74 1.31
CA LEU A 488 33.75 5.92 0.57
C LEU A 488 34.53 4.97 1.49
N PHE A 489 34.92 5.42 2.69
CA PHE A 489 35.63 4.56 3.65
C PHE A 489 34.81 3.33 4.02
N TYR A 490 33.56 3.50 4.45
CA TYR A 490 32.71 2.37 4.83
C TYR A 490 32.24 1.54 3.63
N ALA A 491 32.06 2.15 2.45
CA ALA A 491 31.80 1.39 1.22
C ALA A 491 32.96 0.43 0.91
N LYS A 492 34.21 0.91 0.98
CA LYS A 492 35.40 0.07 0.81
C LYS A 492 35.48 -1.04 1.85
N LYS A 493 35.12 -0.76 3.11
CA LYS A 493 35.03 -1.80 4.14
C LYS A 493 33.98 -2.86 3.82
N SER A 494 32.80 -2.46 3.33
CA SER A 494 31.81 -3.44 2.86
C SER A 494 32.36 -4.29 1.71
N LEU A 495 33.04 -3.68 0.73
CA LEU A 495 33.61 -4.37 -0.43
C LEU A 495 34.81 -5.27 -0.10
N GLU A 496 35.59 -4.94 0.95
CA GLU A 496 36.64 -5.82 1.47
C GLU A 496 36.06 -7.16 1.98
N ILE A 497 34.88 -7.11 2.61
CA ILE A 497 34.19 -8.27 3.18
C ILE A 497 33.34 -8.99 2.12
N ALA A 498 32.60 -8.23 1.32
CA ALA A 498 31.67 -8.69 0.30
C ALA A 498 32.00 -8.02 -1.06
N PRO A 499 32.95 -8.57 -1.85
CA PRO A 499 33.39 -7.96 -3.11
C PRO A 499 32.30 -7.83 -4.18
N ASN A 500 31.19 -8.56 -4.07
CA ASN A 500 30.08 -8.51 -5.02
C ASN A 500 28.92 -7.62 -4.55
N ASP A 501 29.08 -6.86 -3.46
CA ASP A 501 28.07 -5.93 -2.96
C ASP A 501 27.91 -4.73 -3.91
N THR A 502 26.92 -4.82 -4.80
CA THR A 502 26.65 -3.79 -5.81
C THR A 502 26.20 -2.46 -5.21
N SER A 503 25.59 -2.47 -4.03
CA SER A 503 25.16 -1.27 -3.30
C SER A 503 26.36 -0.52 -2.73
N ALA A 504 27.29 -1.24 -2.10
CA ALA A 504 28.53 -0.65 -1.61
C ALA A 504 29.39 -0.11 -2.76
N ALA A 505 29.43 -0.81 -3.90
CA ALA A 505 30.07 -0.30 -5.12
C ALA A 505 29.39 0.98 -5.63
N LEU A 506 28.06 1.08 -5.59
CA LEU A 506 27.36 2.32 -5.94
C LEU A 506 27.76 3.48 -5.03
N TYR A 507 27.73 3.29 -3.71
CA TYR A 507 28.10 4.34 -2.76
C TYR A 507 29.57 4.75 -2.87
N ALA A 508 30.48 3.80 -3.13
CA ALA A 508 31.87 4.09 -3.44
C ALA A 508 32.00 4.93 -4.72
N GLY A 509 31.26 4.57 -5.78
CA GLY A 509 31.23 5.30 -7.05
C GLY A 509 30.79 6.75 -6.88
N ILE A 510 29.66 6.98 -6.18
CA ILE A 510 29.13 8.33 -5.92
C ILE A 510 30.07 9.12 -5.01
N GLY A 511 30.53 8.52 -3.91
CA GLY A 511 31.48 9.16 -2.98
C GLY A 511 32.77 9.60 -3.68
N SER A 512 33.36 8.72 -4.50
CA SER A 512 34.54 9.04 -5.31
C SER A 512 34.25 10.11 -6.36
N ALA A 513 33.08 10.08 -7.02
CA ALA A 513 32.68 11.09 -8.00
C ALA A 513 32.53 12.48 -7.38
N ASN A 514 31.86 12.58 -6.22
CA ASN A 514 31.69 13.83 -5.47
C ASN A 514 33.04 14.41 -5.01
N MET A 515 34.05 13.56 -4.80
CA MET A 515 35.43 13.96 -4.52
C MET A 515 36.29 14.18 -5.77
N GLN A 516 35.70 14.20 -6.97
CA GLN A 516 36.38 14.34 -8.27
C GLN A 516 37.44 13.27 -8.58
N ARG A 517 37.32 12.08 -7.98
CA ARG A 517 38.20 10.94 -8.25
C ARG A 517 37.68 10.11 -9.41
N ILE A 518 37.76 10.67 -10.62
CA ILE A 518 37.06 10.18 -11.81
C ILE A 518 37.41 8.72 -12.16
N SER A 519 38.69 8.35 -12.13
CA SER A 519 39.10 6.98 -12.48
C SER A 519 38.55 5.95 -11.49
N GLU A 520 38.68 6.22 -10.19
CA GLU A 520 38.18 5.37 -9.11
C GLU A 520 36.65 5.26 -9.14
N ALA A 521 35.95 6.38 -9.36
CA ALA A 521 34.50 6.40 -9.48
C ALA A 521 34.00 5.51 -10.63
N ARG A 522 34.68 5.54 -11.78
CA ARG A 522 34.31 4.73 -12.94
C ARG A 522 34.41 3.23 -12.67
N GLU A 523 35.45 2.79 -11.95
CA GLU A 523 35.62 1.39 -11.57
C GLU A 523 34.45 0.92 -10.70
N TYR A 524 34.14 1.68 -9.64
CA TYR A 524 33.04 1.35 -8.74
C TYR A 524 31.66 1.43 -9.41
N PHE A 525 31.41 2.40 -10.28
CA PHE A 525 30.17 2.44 -11.05
C PHE A 525 30.02 1.24 -11.97
N THR A 526 31.11 0.81 -12.62
CA THR A 526 31.08 -0.39 -13.48
C THR A 526 30.76 -1.64 -12.66
N GLN A 527 31.30 -1.77 -11.45
CA GLN A 527 30.99 -2.85 -10.53
C GLN A 527 29.54 -2.78 -10.02
N SER A 528 29.01 -1.59 -9.73
CA SER A 528 27.66 -1.40 -9.21
C SER A 528 26.54 -1.89 -10.14
N ILE A 529 26.80 -1.93 -11.46
CA ILE A 529 25.83 -2.38 -12.48
C ILE A 529 25.99 -3.86 -12.88
N SER A 530 26.77 -4.64 -12.11
CA SER A 530 27.04 -6.06 -12.39
C SER A 530 25.89 -7.00 -11.99
N GLY A 531 24.95 -6.53 -11.17
CA GLY A 531 23.74 -7.29 -10.80
C GLY A 531 22.82 -7.59 -11.99
N SER A 532 21.98 -8.61 -11.84
CA SER A 532 20.96 -8.96 -12.84
C SER A 532 19.58 -9.15 -12.16
N PRO A 533 18.62 -8.24 -12.39
CA PRO A 533 18.76 -6.98 -13.13
C PRO A 533 19.68 -5.98 -12.40
N PRO A 534 20.39 -5.07 -13.10
CA PRO A 534 21.23 -4.06 -12.45
C PRO A 534 20.38 -3.00 -11.76
N MET A 535 20.73 -2.61 -10.54
CA MET A 535 20.02 -1.60 -9.76
C MET A 535 19.70 -0.32 -10.55
N LYS A 536 18.44 0.15 -10.46
CA LYS A 536 17.95 1.34 -11.17
C LYS A 536 18.78 2.58 -10.83
N GLU A 537 19.12 2.78 -9.55
CA GLU A 537 19.94 3.88 -9.06
C GLU A 537 21.38 3.82 -9.59
N ALA A 538 21.94 2.62 -9.72
CA ALA A 538 23.29 2.44 -10.25
C ALA A 538 23.38 2.82 -11.73
N LEU A 539 22.39 2.43 -12.54
CA LEU A 539 22.32 2.81 -13.95
C LEU A 539 22.13 4.33 -14.13
N LEU A 540 21.22 4.94 -13.36
CA LEU A 540 20.98 6.40 -13.43
C LEU A 540 22.20 7.20 -12.96
N SER A 541 22.78 6.82 -11.81
CA SER A 541 23.95 7.50 -11.26
C SER A 541 25.15 7.38 -12.18
N TYR A 542 25.36 6.20 -12.78
CA TYR A 542 26.45 6.01 -13.73
C TYR A 542 26.20 6.75 -15.05
N ALA A 543 24.95 6.82 -15.53
CA ALA A 543 24.61 7.61 -16.71
C ALA A 543 24.88 9.10 -16.48
N ALA A 544 24.44 9.65 -15.34
CA ALA A 544 24.68 11.03 -14.95
C ALA A 544 26.19 11.31 -14.76
N PHE A 545 26.92 10.42 -14.10
CA PHE A 545 28.38 10.51 -13.99
C PHE A 545 29.06 10.52 -15.38
N SER A 546 28.64 9.62 -16.27
CA SER A 546 29.18 9.52 -17.62
C SER A 546 28.91 10.79 -18.42
N GLU A 547 27.69 11.31 -18.39
CA GLU A 547 27.32 12.57 -19.03
C GLU A 547 28.16 13.75 -18.51
N ASN A 548 28.28 13.90 -17.18
CA ASN A 548 29.04 14.99 -16.55
C ASN A 548 30.54 14.94 -16.86
N ASN A 549 31.05 13.77 -17.26
CA ASN A 549 32.44 13.58 -17.66
C ASN A 549 32.62 13.52 -19.19
N GLY A 550 31.61 13.93 -19.97
CA GLY A 550 31.66 13.99 -21.43
C GLY A 550 31.58 12.62 -22.13
N LEU A 551 31.30 11.54 -21.41
CA LEU A 551 31.14 10.18 -21.93
C LEU A 551 29.70 9.95 -22.41
N ASN A 552 29.25 10.79 -23.34
CA ASN A 552 27.86 10.84 -23.80
C ASN A 552 27.37 9.50 -24.39
N ASP A 553 28.19 8.81 -25.18
CA ASP A 553 27.83 7.51 -25.77
C ASP A 553 27.62 6.42 -24.70
N ALA A 554 28.44 6.46 -23.64
CA ALA A 554 28.28 5.54 -22.51
C ALA A 554 27.02 5.87 -21.72
N ALA A 555 26.74 7.15 -21.49
CA ALA A 555 25.52 7.61 -20.84
C ALA A 555 24.26 7.15 -21.58
N LEU A 556 24.21 7.31 -22.91
CA LEU A 556 23.08 6.83 -23.74
C LEU A 556 22.89 5.31 -23.61
N LYS A 557 23.97 4.51 -23.69
CA LYS A 557 23.89 3.05 -23.51
C LYS A 557 23.38 2.66 -22.12
N LEU A 558 23.76 3.39 -21.08
CA LEU A 558 23.29 3.15 -19.71
C LEU A 558 21.80 3.49 -19.57
N LEU A 559 21.33 4.57 -20.20
CA LEU A 559 19.90 4.92 -20.25
C LEU A 559 19.08 3.90 -21.05
N ASP A 560 19.59 3.41 -22.18
CA ASP A 560 18.94 2.35 -22.96
C ASP A 560 18.87 1.04 -22.16
N LYS A 561 19.94 0.71 -21.41
CA LYS A 561 19.94 -0.44 -20.49
C LYS A 561 18.90 -0.26 -19.39
N TYR A 562 18.80 0.93 -18.79
CA TYR A 562 17.75 1.25 -17.81
C TYR A 562 16.37 1.00 -18.40
N HIS A 563 16.09 1.56 -19.58
CA HIS A 563 14.81 1.42 -20.26
C HIS A 563 14.43 -0.05 -20.49
N SER A 564 15.39 -0.89 -20.89
CA SER A 564 15.14 -2.32 -21.13
C SER A 564 14.69 -3.11 -19.89
N PHE A 565 15.07 -2.68 -18.68
CA PHE A 565 14.71 -3.36 -17.43
C PHE A 565 13.54 -2.68 -16.70
N TYR A 566 13.43 -1.36 -16.78
CA TYR A 566 12.56 -0.55 -15.91
C TYR A 566 11.57 0.34 -16.65
N GLY A 567 11.62 0.39 -17.98
CA GLY A 567 10.80 1.29 -18.79
C GLY A 567 11.33 2.72 -18.82
N GLU A 568 10.63 3.60 -19.53
CA GLU A 568 10.96 5.03 -19.58
C GLU A 568 10.49 5.75 -18.31
N THR A 569 11.23 6.78 -17.92
CA THR A 569 10.80 7.77 -16.92
C THR A 569 11.08 9.17 -17.46
N VAL A 570 10.42 10.18 -16.88
CA VAL A 570 10.68 11.59 -17.22
C VAL A 570 12.17 11.91 -17.15
N ASP A 571 12.86 11.45 -16.09
CA ASP A 571 14.29 11.71 -15.84
C ASP A 571 15.19 11.06 -16.91
N THR A 572 14.90 9.83 -17.32
CA THR A 572 15.69 9.15 -18.36
C THR A 572 15.45 9.75 -19.73
N MET A 573 14.19 10.10 -20.05
CA MET A 573 13.82 10.67 -21.34
C MET A 573 14.44 12.06 -21.51
N ILE A 574 14.37 12.92 -20.49
CA ILE A 574 14.98 14.25 -20.56
C ILE A 574 16.50 14.17 -20.62
N ALA A 575 17.13 13.26 -19.87
CA ALA A 575 18.57 13.05 -19.93
C ALA A 575 19.00 12.62 -21.34
N LYS A 576 18.27 11.66 -21.94
CA LYS A 576 18.53 11.20 -23.31
C LYS A 576 18.41 12.33 -24.33
N ALA A 577 17.33 13.11 -24.27
CA ALA A 577 17.12 14.27 -25.15
C ALA A 577 18.26 15.30 -25.01
N ARG A 578 18.64 15.66 -23.78
CA ARG A 578 19.73 16.60 -23.48
C ARG A 578 21.09 16.11 -24.00
N ILE A 579 21.39 14.82 -23.86
CA ILE A 579 22.65 14.24 -24.32
C ILE A 579 22.73 14.25 -25.86
N LEU A 580 21.65 13.85 -26.55
CA LEU A 580 21.57 13.89 -28.02
C LEU A 580 21.75 15.31 -28.55
N ASP A 581 21.11 16.27 -27.89
CA ASP A 581 21.19 17.69 -28.19
C ASP A 581 22.65 18.20 -28.06
N ARG A 582 23.33 17.83 -26.96
CA ARG A 582 24.76 18.15 -26.75
C ARG A 582 25.68 17.51 -27.79
N LEU A 583 25.34 16.34 -28.30
CA LEU A 583 26.07 15.67 -29.39
C LEU A 583 25.81 16.29 -30.77
N GLY A 584 24.89 17.25 -30.88
CA GLY A 584 24.49 17.83 -32.15
C GLY A 584 23.58 16.93 -32.99
N LEU A 585 23.06 15.83 -32.41
CA LEU A 585 22.08 14.94 -33.03
C LEU A 585 20.69 15.57 -32.94
N ARG A 586 20.53 16.71 -33.62
CA ARG A 586 19.39 17.64 -33.51
C ARG A 586 18.05 16.95 -33.73
N LYS A 587 17.94 16.13 -34.78
CA LYS A 587 16.71 15.40 -35.10
C LYS A 587 16.33 14.42 -34.00
N ASP A 588 17.28 13.57 -33.58
CA ASP A 588 17.02 12.55 -32.56
C ASP A 588 16.67 13.22 -31.21
N ALA A 589 17.33 14.34 -30.89
CA ALA A 589 16.99 15.14 -29.70
C ALA A 589 15.57 15.69 -29.78
N ALA A 590 15.16 16.28 -30.92
CA ALA A 590 13.81 16.78 -31.12
C ALA A 590 12.76 15.67 -31.01
N ASP A 591 13.01 14.50 -31.60
CA ASP A 591 12.14 13.34 -31.50
C ASP A 591 11.97 12.88 -30.04
N GLN A 592 13.05 12.88 -29.24
CA GLN A 592 12.98 12.56 -27.81
C GLN A 592 12.25 13.61 -26.98
N TYR A 593 12.46 14.89 -27.26
CA TYR A 593 11.71 15.98 -26.62
C TYR A 593 10.20 15.91 -26.92
N LEU A 594 9.84 15.61 -28.18
CA LEU A 594 8.45 15.40 -28.58
C LEU A 594 7.85 14.15 -27.94
N ALA A 595 8.59 13.04 -27.88
CA ALA A 595 8.18 11.84 -27.19
C ALA A 595 7.90 12.12 -25.71
N LEU A 596 8.74 12.90 -25.04
CA LEU A 596 8.52 13.31 -23.65
C LEU A 596 7.26 14.17 -23.47
N LEU A 597 6.99 15.12 -24.38
CA LEU A 597 5.74 15.90 -24.34
C LEU A 597 4.49 15.03 -24.61
N ALA A 598 4.61 14.00 -25.44
CA ALA A 598 3.54 13.08 -25.80
C ALA A 598 3.39 11.88 -24.85
N SER A 599 4.32 11.71 -23.91
CA SER A 599 4.41 10.54 -23.03
C SER A 599 3.24 10.35 -22.06
N GLY A 600 2.44 11.39 -21.82
CA GLY A 600 1.41 11.39 -20.79
C GLY A 600 1.95 11.60 -19.37
N TYR A 601 3.28 11.69 -19.17
CA TYR A 601 3.84 12.06 -17.88
C TYR A 601 3.49 13.50 -17.50
N GLN A 602 3.21 13.71 -16.22
CA GLN A 602 3.06 15.06 -15.69
C GLN A 602 4.41 15.75 -15.62
N LEU A 603 4.65 16.69 -16.54
CA LEU A 603 5.86 17.51 -16.56
C LEU A 603 5.70 18.74 -15.69
N ARG A 604 6.76 19.07 -14.94
CA ARG A 604 6.83 20.36 -14.24
C ARG A 604 6.75 21.52 -15.24
N PRO A 605 6.12 22.65 -14.90
CA PRO A 605 5.95 23.77 -15.84
C PRO A 605 7.28 24.30 -16.41
N ASP A 606 8.31 24.38 -15.58
CA ASP A 606 9.66 24.80 -15.98
C ASP A 606 10.32 23.81 -16.94
N LEU A 607 10.18 22.51 -16.70
CA LEU A 607 10.66 21.48 -17.61
C LEU A 607 9.91 21.52 -18.95
N ARG A 608 8.58 21.70 -18.93
CA ARG A 608 7.78 21.83 -20.15
C ARG A 608 8.21 23.06 -20.96
N GLN A 609 8.41 24.20 -20.29
CA GLN A 609 8.90 25.42 -20.94
C GLN A 609 10.28 25.20 -21.55
N TYR A 610 11.21 24.60 -20.80
CA TYR A 610 12.54 24.25 -21.29
C TYR A 610 12.46 23.41 -22.58
N ILE A 611 11.63 22.37 -22.60
CA ILE A 611 11.47 21.51 -23.79
C ILE A 611 10.89 22.30 -24.97
N GLN A 612 9.88 23.14 -24.73
CA GLN A 612 9.28 23.98 -25.77
C GLN A 612 10.27 24.99 -26.35
N ASP A 613 11.09 25.60 -25.51
CA ASP A 613 12.12 26.55 -25.92
C ASP A 613 13.20 25.85 -26.79
N ARG A 614 13.62 24.63 -26.41
CA ARG A 614 14.53 23.83 -27.24
C ARG A 614 13.92 23.47 -28.60
N LEU A 615 12.65 23.08 -28.65
CA LEU A 615 11.97 22.76 -29.91
C LEU A 615 11.67 23.98 -30.80
N ALA A 616 11.58 25.17 -30.19
CA ALA A 616 11.40 26.44 -30.91
C ALA A 616 12.70 26.98 -31.52
N ASP A 617 13.85 26.53 -31.00
CA ASP A 617 15.16 26.88 -31.54
C ASP A 617 15.27 26.42 -33.00
N LYS A 618 15.54 27.36 -33.90
CA LYS A 618 15.65 27.09 -35.35
C LYS A 618 16.82 26.17 -35.65
N ASP A 619 17.79 26.07 -34.76
CA ASP A 619 18.90 25.15 -34.88
C ASP A 619 18.50 23.69 -34.58
N LEU A 620 17.36 23.41 -33.96
CA LEU A 620 16.88 22.04 -33.71
C LEU A 620 15.90 21.51 -34.78
N LYS A 621 15.49 22.33 -35.75
CA LYS A 621 14.55 21.97 -36.83
C LYS A 621 15.22 21.48 -38.11
#